data_AF-A0A9E2X1E3-F1
#
_entry.id   AF-A0A9E2X1E3-F1
#
_cell.length_a   1.000
_cell.length_b   1.000
_cell.length_c   1.000
_cell.angle_alpha   90.00
_cell.angle_beta   90.00
_cell.angle_gamma   90.00
#
_symmetry.space_group_name_H-M   'P 1'
#
loop_
_entity.id
_entity.type
_entity.pdbx_description
1 polymer ?
#
loop_
_entity_poly.entity_id
_entity_poly.type
_entity_poly.pdbx_seq_one_letter_code
_entity_poly.pdbx_strand_id
1 'polypeptide(L)'
;PALQTVELVAGSKPRGVVISSARLGTNDLDDTIEWWRDQKVPVWGVIPERVGIASGPEARLSREGLDLYADVLSRVRARRQR
;
A
#
# COMPACT_ATOMS: atom_id res chain seq x y z
N PRO A 1 9.30 -2.20 13.42
CA PRO A 1 9.85 -2.25 12.04
C PRO A 1 9.06 -1.41 11.02
N ALA A 2 7.75 -1.66 10.83
CA ALA A 2 6.99 -0.98 9.77
C ALA A 2 6.89 0.55 9.95
N LEU A 3 6.73 1.05 11.18
CA LEU A 3 6.73 2.49 11.47
C LEU A 3 8.08 3.15 11.16
N GLN A 4 9.18 2.47 11.48
CA GLN A 4 10.53 2.96 11.19
C GLN A 4 10.75 3.13 9.68
N THR A 5 10.16 2.25 8.86
CA THR A 5 10.21 2.39 7.39
C THR A 5 9.49 3.66 6.91
N VAL A 6 8.36 4.03 7.55
CA VAL A 6 7.65 5.28 7.22
C VAL A 6 8.50 6.50 7.58
N GLU A 7 9.26 6.42 8.67
CA GLU A 7 10.16 7.48 9.13
C GLU A 7 11.35 7.73 8.17
N LEU A 8 11.70 6.75 7.33
CA LEU A 8 12.71 6.95 6.28
C LEU A 8 12.28 7.97 5.21
N VAL A 9 10.97 8.20 5.06
CA VAL A 9 10.45 9.23 4.16
C VAL A 9 10.44 10.57 4.90
N ALA A 10 11.15 11.56 4.36
CA ALA A 10 11.20 12.91 4.91
C ALA A 10 9.78 13.45 5.21
N GLY A 11 9.58 13.99 6.42
CA GLY A 11 8.25 14.39 6.91
C GLY A 11 7.54 15.49 6.09
N SER A 12 8.29 16.25 5.30
CA SER A 12 7.75 17.24 4.35
C SER A 12 7.12 16.60 3.10
N LYS A 13 7.37 15.31 2.86
CA LYS A 13 6.82 14.57 1.72
C LYS A 13 5.55 13.82 2.14
N PRO A 14 4.46 13.87 1.35
CA PRO A 14 3.31 13.02 1.56
C PRO A 14 3.73 11.55 1.58
N ARG A 15 3.30 10.82 2.61
CA ARG A 15 3.59 9.40 2.81
C ARG A 15 2.36 8.68 3.30
N GLY A 16 2.25 7.41 2.97
CA GLY A 16 1.15 6.52 3.32
C GLY A 16 1.50 5.09 2.94
N VAL A 17 0.64 4.16 3.34
CA VAL A 17 0.85 2.73 3.11
C VAL A 17 -0.15 2.19 2.09
N VAL A 18 0.29 1.20 1.32
CA VAL A 18 -0.58 0.36 0.50
C VAL A 18 -0.59 -1.01 1.13
N ILE A 19 -1.76 -1.53 1.48
CA ILE A 19 -1.90 -2.85 2.11
C ILE A 19 -2.13 -3.86 1.00
N SER A 20 -1.27 -4.89 0.94
CA SER A 20 -1.47 -6.02 0.04
C SER A 20 -2.14 -7.14 0.83
N SER A 21 -3.28 -7.65 0.34
CA SER A 21 -4.08 -8.64 1.06
C SER A 21 -4.51 -9.80 0.18
N ALA A 22 -4.31 -11.03 0.66
CA ALA A 22 -4.74 -12.25 -0.04
C ALA A 22 -6.26 -12.30 -0.24
N ARG A 23 -7.01 -11.77 0.72
CA ARG A 23 -8.48 -11.84 0.80
C ARG A 23 -9.03 -10.54 1.37
N LEU A 24 -10.01 -9.98 0.67
CA LEU A 24 -10.77 -8.83 1.15
C LEU A 24 -11.84 -9.28 2.17
N GLY A 25 -12.21 -8.38 3.09
CA GLY A 25 -13.26 -8.62 4.09
C GLY A 25 -12.88 -9.63 5.18
N THR A 26 -11.59 -9.70 5.52
CA THR A 26 -11.10 -10.51 6.63
C THR A 26 -10.88 -9.61 7.85
N ASN A 27 -11.14 -10.14 9.06
CA ASN A 27 -10.88 -9.41 10.30
C ASN A 27 -9.41 -8.95 10.36
N ASP A 28 -8.46 -9.79 9.94
CA ASP A 28 -7.04 -9.42 9.92
C ASP A 28 -6.75 -8.20 9.03
N LEU A 29 -7.45 -8.08 7.88
CA LEU A 29 -7.32 -6.91 7.01
C LEU A 29 -7.92 -5.67 7.67
N ASP A 30 -9.11 -5.81 8.27
CA ASP A 30 -9.78 -4.70 8.93
C ASP A 30 -8.97 -4.20 10.14
N ASP A 31 -8.50 -5.11 10.99
CA ASP A 31 -7.60 -4.82 12.12
C ASP A 31 -6.32 -4.13 11.65
N THR A 32 -5.75 -4.57 10.53
CA THR A 32 -4.55 -3.93 9.94
C THR A 32 -4.85 -2.51 9.48
N ILE A 33 -6.01 -2.28 8.85
CA ILE A 33 -6.42 -0.94 8.41
C ILE A 33 -6.64 -0.02 9.61
N GLU A 34 -7.32 -0.51 10.65
CA GLU A 34 -7.58 0.24 11.88
C GLU A 34 -6.27 0.59 12.59
N TRP A 35 -5.35 -0.37 12.72
CA TRP A 35 -4.05 -0.12 13.34
C TRP A 35 -3.28 1.02 12.64
N TRP A 36 -3.22 1.03 11.31
CA TRP A 36 -2.53 2.11 10.59
C TRP A 36 -3.21 3.48 10.75
N ARG A 37 -4.55 3.49 10.84
CA ARG A 37 -5.31 4.72 11.12
C ARG A 37 -4.98 5.27 12.51
N ASP A 38 -4.86 4.41 13.52
CA ASP A 38 -4.48 4.80 14.88
C ASP A 38 -3.06 5.40 14.94
N GLN A 39 -2.15 4.87 14.12
CA GLN A 39 -0.80 5.43 13.96
C GLN A 39 -0.77 6.76 13.17
N LYS A 40 -1.94 7.26 12.73
CA LYS A 40 -2.09 8.48 11.92
C LYS A 40 -1.33 8.41 10.59
N VAL A 41 -1.11 7.20 10.07
CA VAL A 41 -0.51 6.98 8.76
C VAL A 41 -1.63 6.66 7.77
N PRO A 42 -1.77 7.43 6.68
CA PRO A 42 -2.87 7.21 5.75
C PRO A 42 -2.68 5.90 4.98
N VAL A 43 -3.75 5.10 4.93
CA VAL A 43 -3.86 3.97 4.01
C VAL A 43 -4.31 4.52 2.64
N TRP A 44 -3.43 4.45 1.65
CA TRP A 44 -3.70 4.94 0.29
C TRP A 44 -4.51 3.97 -0.55
N GLY A 45 -4.46 2.69 -0.23
CA GLY A 45 -5.26 1.67 -0.88
C GLY A 45 -5.00 0.28 -0.31
N VAL A 46 -5.91 -0.63 -0.64
CA VAL A 46 -5.77 -2.06 -0.45
C VAL A 46 -5.73 -2.69 -1.84
N ILE A 47 -4.75 -3.55 -2.10
CA ILE A 47 -4.62 -4.29 -3.35
C ILE A 47 -4.53 -5.80 -3.06
N PRO A 48 -4.88 -6.68 -4.00
CA PRO A 48 -4.68 -8.11 -3.84
C PRO A 48 -3.20 -8.48 -3.61
N GLU A 49 -2.95 -9.52 -2.83
CA GLU A 49 -1.59 -10.10 -2.63
C GLU A 49 -1.07 -10.82 -3.87
N ARG A 50 -1.97 -11.20 -4.79
CA ARG A 50 -1.66 -11.97 -6.01
C ARG A 50 -0.89 -11.20 -7.09
N VAL A 51 -0.27 -10.09 -6.70
CA VAL A 51 0.51 -9.16 -7.51
C VAL A 51 1.90 -9.73 -7.90
N GLY A 52 2.07 -11.06 -7.91
CA GLY A 52 3.31 -11.72 -8.38
C GLY A 52 4.40 -11.89 -7.32
N ILE A 53 4.07 -11.80 -6.04
CA ILE A 53 5.03 -12.00 -4.93
C ILE A 53 5.61 -13.43 -4.92
N ALA A 54 4.86 -14.41 -5.44
CA ALA A 54 5.28 -15.82 -5.50
C ALA A 54 6.27 -16.15 -6.65
N SER A 55 6.62 -15.19 -7.50
CA SER A 55 7.42 -15.45 -8.71
C SER A 55 8.94 -15.50 -8.44
N GLY A 56 9.38 -15.12 -7.24
CA GLY A 56 10.79 -15.06 -6.87
C GLY A 56 11.51 -13.81 -7.39
N PRO A 57 12.74 -13.54 -6.89
CA PRO A 57 13.45 -12.28 -7.14
C PRO A 57 13.96 -12.11 -8.58
N GLU A 58 14.13 -13.21 -9.31
CA GLU A 58 14.59 -13.19 -10.72
C GLU A 58 13.44 -12.97 -11.71
N ALA A 59 12.20 -13.12 -11.27
CA ALA A 59 11.05 -12.91 -12.11
C ALA A 59 10.78 -11.43 -12.33
N ARG A 60 10.16 -11.11 -13.47
CA ARG A 60 9.64 -9.77 -13.73
C ARG A 60 8.50 -9.46 -12.76
N LEU A 61 8.37 -8.18 -12.42
CA LEU A 61 7.20 -7.69 -11.70
C LEU A 61 5.92 -8.03 -12.47
N SER A 62 4.86 -8.41 -11.74
CA SER A 62 3.55 -8.65 -12.35
C SER A 62 3.04 -7.38 -13.01
N ARG A 63 2.56 -7.49 -14.25
CA ARG A 63 1.92 -6.36 -14.96
C ARG A 63 0.67 -5.88 -14.24
N GLU A 64 -0.20 -6.81 -13.87
CA GLU A 64 -1.40 -6.53 -13.05
C GLU A 64 -1.01 -5.81 -11.75
N GLY A 65 0.09 -6.24 -11.15
CA GLY A 65 0.69 -5.59 -10.00
C GLY A 65 1.02 -4.12 -10.20
N LEU A 66 1.78 -3.85 -11.26
CA LEU A 66 2.17 -2.51 -11.63
C LEU A 66 0.95 -1.63 -11.89
N ASP A 67 -0.07 -2.15 -12.57
CA ASP A 67 -1.31 -1.42 -12.87
C ASP A 67 -2.07 -1.06 -11.58
N LEU A 68 -2.21 -2.02 -10.65
CA LEU A 68 -2.88 -1.79 -9.36
C LEU A 68 -2.16 -0.73 -8.51
N TYR A 69 -0.83 -0.77 -8.45
CA TYR A 69 -0.04 0.25 -7.75
C TYR A 69 -0.11 1.61 -8.46
N ALA A 70 -0.10 1.63 -9.79
CA ALA A 70 -0.23 2.87 -10.57
C ALA A 70 -1.58 3.55 -10.32
N ASP A 71 -2.66 2.79 -10.19
CA ASP A 71 -4.00 3.30 -9.89
C ASP A 71 -4.12 3.87 -8.47
N VAL A 72 -3.44 3.28 -7.49
CA VAL A 72 -3.36 3.87 -6.14
C VAL A 72 -2.59 5.20 -6.22
N LEU A 73 -1.44 5.20 -6.89
CA LEU A 73 -0.60 6.40 -7.00
C LEU A 73 -1.31 7.53 -7.75
N SER A 74 -2.04 7.23 -8.83
CA SER A 74 -2.77 8.23 -9.61
C SER A 74 -3.85 8.93 -8.77
N ARG A 75 -4.63 8.16 -8.00
CA ARG A 75 -5.65 8.68 -7.09
C ARG A 75 -5.08 9.58 -6.00
N VAL A 76 -3.97 9.17 -5.38
CA VAL A 76 -3.29 9.97 -4.35
C VAL A 76 -2.74 11.26 -4.95
N ARG A 77 -2.14 11.22 -6.14
CA ARG A 77 -1.63 12.40 -6.84
C ARG A 77 -2.75 13.36 -7.27
N ALA A 78 -3.88 12.83 -7.73
CA ALA A 78 -5.04 13.65 -8.10
C ALA A 78 -5.67 14.34 -6.89
N ARG A 79 -5.77 13.65 -5.75
CA ARG A 79 -6.29 14.21 -4.50
C ARG A 79 -5.43 15.37 -3.97
N ARG A 80 -4.16 15.45 -4.36
CA ARG A 80 -3.24 16.55 -4.01
C ARG A 80 -3.44 17.82 -4.85
N GLN A 81 -4.01 17.70 -6.05
CA GLN A 81 -4.19 18.84 -6.96
C GLN A 81 -5.51 19.61 -6.71
N ARG A 82 -6.33 19.15 -5.76
CA ARG A 82 -7.56 19.79 -5.31
C ARG A 82 -7.34 20.36 -3.91
#